data_AF-A0A5S4F929-F1
#
_entry.id   AF-A0A5S4F929-F1
#
_cell.length_a   1.000
_cell.length_b   1.000
_cell.length_c   1.000
_cell.angle_alpha   90.00
_cell.angle_beta   90.00
_cell.angle_gamma   90.00
#
_symmetry.space_group_name_H-M   'P 1'
#
loop_
_entity.id
_entity.type
_entity.pdbx_description
1 polymer ?
#
loop_
_entity_poly.entity_id
_entity_poly.type
_entity_poly.pdbx_seq_one_letter_code
_entity_poly.pdbx_strand_id
1 'polypeptide(L)'
;MTSGTVKRADPLWPALLPRLFEAEGVGRVLQHERVTHHTGWLRKLDKWGDRQVLLDGCVRRFLRGGTAQDLRFFVRLHEILEPSDAEVAPYLRDYLSLLPASPGPVAQLALHHLRRSSDPFSDALPDALPDALPDALPDALPDALPEALSGLLFRAEVTLVRAGLTWLDQLVRESPGCADDLAPALATAFAHESYDIQGRAAQLALKHRKHFTAVGSAHITDALP
;
A
#
# COMPACT_ATOMS: atom_id res chain seq x y z
N MET A 1 -13.35 32.91 36.33
CA MET A 1 -13.68 31.47 36.34
C MET A 1 -14.82 31.25 35.36
N THR A 2 -14.52 30.75 34.16
CA THR A 2 -15.50 30.40 33.13
C THR A 2 -15.19 28.98 32.64
N SER A 3 -15.69 28.01 33.40
CA SER A 3 -15.86 26.64 32.94
C SER A 3 -17.02 26.58 31.96
N GLY A 4 -16.84 25.82 30.87
CA GLY A 4 -17.92 25.28 30.07
C GLY A 4 -18.02 25.83 28.65
N THR A 5 -17.48 25.10 27.68
CA THR A 5 -18.31 24.45 26.64
C THR A 5 -17.42 23.64 25.69
N VAL A 6 -17.53 22.32 25.79
CA VAL A 6 -17.19 21.39 24.71
C VAL A 6 -17.99 21.84 23.48
N LYS A 7 -17.31 22.35 22.44
CA LYS A 7 -17.95 22.65 21.14
C LYS A 7 -18.54 21.35 20.62
N ARG A 8 -19.88 21.22 20.66
CA ARG A 8 -20.60 20.18 19.92
C ARG A 8 -20.07 20.18 18.48
N ALA A 9 -19.62 19.02 18.00
CA ALA A 9 -19.44 18.81 16.57
C ALA A 9 -20.71 19.28 15.86
N ASP A 10 -20.54 19.98 14.74
CA ASP A 10 -21.65 20.45 13.91
C ASP A 10 -22.65 19.27 13.71
N PRO A 11 -23.94 19.44 14.03
CA PRO A 11 -24.93 18.36 13.93
C PRO A 11 -25.06 17.80 12.50
N LEU A 12 -24.61 18.55 11.47
CA LEU A 12 -24.59 18.09 10.09
C LEU A 12 -23.38 17.20 9.78
N TRP A 13 -22.36 17.18 10.63
CA TRP A 13 -21.10 16.47 10.40
C TRP A 13 -21.28 14.98 10.10
N PRO A 14 -22.09 14.21 10.85
CA PRO A 14 -22.30 12.79 10.57
C PRO A 14 -22.95 12.54 9.20
N ALA A 15 -23.75 13.48 8.71
CA ALA A 15 -24.42 13.38 7.41
C ALA A 15 -23.51 13.84 6.25
N LEU A 16 -22.65 14.83 6.49
CA LEU A 16 -21.73 15.38 5.49
C LEU A 16 -20.48 14.52 5.28
N LEU A 17 -19.99 13.87 6.33
CA LEU A 17 -18.74 13.14 6.30
C LEU A 17 -18.73 11.99 5.26
N PRO A 18 -19.74 11.11 5.18
CA PRO A 18 -19.77 10.07 4.14
C PRO A 18 -19.82 10.67 2.73
N ARG A 19 -20.57 11.77 2.55
CA ARG A 19 -20.73 12.44 1.25
C ARG A 19 -19.42 13.04 0.73
N LEU A 20 -18.51 13.44 1.62
CA LEU A 20 -17.18 13.91 1.25
C LEU A 20 -16.39 12.84 0.44
N PHE A 21 -16.53 11.57 0.81
CA PHE A 21 -15.82 10.45 0.17
C PHE A 21 -16.57 9.84 -1.01
N GLU A 22 -17.85 10.17 -1.18
CA GLU A 22 -18.70 9.71 -2.29
C GLU A 22 -18.75 10.70 -3.45
N ALA A 23 -18.75 11.99 -3.16
CA ALA A 23 -18.94 13.01 -4.18
C ALA A 23 -17.71 13.14 -5.10
N GLU A 24 -17.96 13.01 -6.41
CA GLU A 24 -16.95 13.27 -7.43
C GLU A 24 -16.52 14.74 -7.41
N GLY A 25 -15.25 15.00 -7.75
CA GLY A 25 -14.70 16.35 -7.84
C GLY A 25 -14.31 17.01 -6.50
N VAL A 26 -14.74 16.48 -5.35
CA VAL A 26 -14.34 17.00 -4.01
C VAL A 26 -12.83 17.10 -3.88
N GLY A 27 -12.10 16.03 -4.23
CA GLY A 27 -10.66 16.03 -4.12
C GLY A 27 -9.96 17.02 -5.05
N ARG A 28 -10.57 17.35 -6.21
CA ARG A 28 -10.07 18.39 -7.12
C ARG A 28 -10.28 19.79 -6.54
N VAL A 29 -11.44 20.05 -5.93
CA VAL A 29 -11.72 21.32 -5.25
C VAL A 29 -10.77 21.52 -4.07
N LEU A 30 -10.49 20.45 -3.32
CA LEU A 30 -9.65 20.48 -2.12
C LEU A 30 -8.16 20.16 -2.39
N GLN A 31 -7.73 20.00 -3.64
CA GLN A 31 -6.37 19.52 -3.97
C GLN A 31 -5.24 20.44 -3.45
N HIS A 32 -5.53 21.74 -3.30
CA HIS A 32 -4.61 22.76 -2.82
C HIS A 32 -4.68 23.00 -1.31
N GLU A 33 -5.52 22.24 -0.60
CA GLU A 33 -5.69 22.42 0.83
C GLU A 33 -4.43 21.97 1.59
N ARG A 34 -3.98 22.80 2.54
CA ARG A 34 -2.72 22.63 3.29
C ARG A 34 -2.99 22.63 4.79
N VAL A 35 -2.30 21.73 5.49
CA VAL A 35 -2.35 21.57 6.96
C VAL A 35 -1.97 22.85 7.73
N THR A 36 -1.19 23.74 7.11
CA THR A 36 -0.74 25.00 7.70
C THR A 36 -1.86 26.01 7.96
N HIS A 37 -3.03 25.84 7.33
CA HIS A 37 -4.18 26.68 7.63
C HIS A 37 -4.89 26.15 8.88
N HIS A 38 -4.94 26.97 9.93
CA HIS A 38 -5.63 26.71 11.20
C HIS A 38 -7.15 26.47 11.03
N THR A 39 -7.70 26.72 9.84
CA THR A 39 -9.09 26.49 9.43
C THR A 39 -9.26 25.40 8.35
N GLY A 40 -8.18 24.72 7.99
CA GLY A 40 -8.12 23.71 6.92
C GLY A 40 -9.02 22.50 7.16
N TRP A 41 -9.54 21.92 6.08
CA TRP A 41 -10.41 20.74 6.10
C TRP A 41 -9.68 19.51 6.64
N LEU A 42 -8.44 19.26 6.25
CA LEU A 42 -7.61 18.17 6.77
C LEU A 42 -7.51 18.21 8.30
N ARG A 43 -7.25 19.39 8.88
CA ARG A 43 -7.14 19.56 10.33
C ARG A 43 -8.48 19.43 11.06
N LYS A 44 -9.59 19.83 10.42
CA LYS A 44 -10.94 19.63 10.98
C LYS A 44 -11.33 18.16 10.97
N LEU A 45 -11.00 17.45 9.90
CA LEU A 45 -11.26 16.01 9.78
C LEU A 45 -10.46 15.25 10.83
N ASP A 46 -9.15 15.49 10.93
CA ASP A 46 -8.30 14.87 11.95
C ASP A 46 -8.80 15.15 13.39
N LYS A 47 -9.23 16.39 13.67
CA LYS A 47 -9.68 16.77 15.01
C LYS A 47 -11.08 16.27 15.38
N TRP A 48 -12.00 16.18 14.42
CA TRP A 48 -13.44 16.01 14.69
C TRP A 48 -14.08 14.79 14.02
N GLY A 49 -13.39 14.15 13.09
CA GLY A 49 -13.88 12.92 12.47
C GLY A 49 -13.57 11.71 13.34
N ASP A 50 -14.47 10.73 13.28
CA ASP A 50 -14.15 9.41 13.79
C ASP A 50 -13.07 8.78 12.91
N ARG A 51 -11.98 8.33 13.54
CA ARG A 51 -10.78 7.85 12.84
C ARG A 51 -11.08 6.63 11.95
N GLN A 52 -11.92 5.72 12.41
CA GLN A 52 -12.31 4.54 11.62
C GLN A 52 -13.15 4.94 10.41
N VAL A 53 -14.08 5.89 10.58
CA VAL A 53 -14.92 6.41 9.49
C VAL A 53 -14.08 7.14 8.45
N LEU A 54 -13.07 7.92 8.88
CA LEU A 54 -12.16 8.60 7.97
C LEU A 54 -11.30 7.62 7.16
N LEU A 55 -10.78 6.58 7.82
CA LEU A 55 -9.96 5.56 7.17
C LEU A 55 -10.78 4.73 6.17
N ASP A 56 -11.95 4.24 6.57
CA ASP A 56 -12.90 3.52 5.68
C ASP A 56 -13.28 4.42 4.48
N GLY A 57 -13.58 5.70 4.74
CA GLY A 57 -13.87 6.68 3.70
C GLY A 57 -12.73 6.85 2.70
N CYS A 58 -11.48 6.99 3.18
CA CYS A 58 -10.30 7.09 2.32
C CYS A 58 -10.12 5.84 1.45
N VAL A 59 -10.16 4.65 2.03
CA VAL A 59 -9.99 3.38 1.31
C VAL A 59 -11.08 3.22 0.24
N ARG A 60 -12.35 3.42 0.59
CA ARG A 60 -13.46 3.38 -0.39
C ARG A 60 -13.29 4.41 -1.49
N ARG A 61 -12.81 5.62 -1.16
CA ARG A 61 -12.56 6.66 -2.16
C ARG A 61 -11.43 6.26 -3.11
N PHE A 62 -10.37 5.60 -2.63
CA PHE A 62 -9.29 5.08 -3.47
C PHE A 62 -9.78 3.96 -4.39
N LEU A 63 -10.58 3.02 -3.87
CA LEU A 63 -11.15 1.91 -4.65
C LEU A 63 -12.10 2.39 -5.76
N ARG A 64 -12.81 3.49 -5.54
CA ARG A 64 -13.64 4.13 -6.59
C ARG A 64 -12.80 4.71 -7.75
N GLY A 65 -11.49 4.87 -7.57
CA GLY A 65 -10.59 5.38 -8.60
C GLY A 65 -10.71 6.88 -8.88
N GLY A 66 -9.97 7.35 -9.87
CA GLY A 66 -9.87 8.77 -10.23
C GLY A 66 -8.44 9.14 -10.63
N THR A 67 -8.22 10.39 -11.02
CA THR A 67 -6.86 10.85 -11.34
C THR A 67 -6.05 11.10 -10.07
N ALA A 68 -4.72 11.17 -10.19
CA ALA A 68 -3.86 11.57 -9.07
C ALA A 68 -4.27 12.91 -8.45
N GLN A 69 -4.80 13.85 -9.26
CA GLN A 69 -5.30 15.14 -8.77
C GLN A 69 -6.57 14.98 -7.93
N ASP A 70 -7.50 14.13 -8.38
CA ASP A 70 -8.78 13.90 -7.68
C ASP A 70 -8.58 13.15 -6.35
N LEU A 71 -7.49 12.38 -6.22
CA LEU A 71 -7.19 11.59 -5.01
C LEU A 71 -6.19 12.27 -4.06
N ARG A 72 -5.51 13.34 -4.50
CA ARG A 72 -4.43 14.00 -3.75
C ARG A 72 -4.84 14.43 -2.34
N PHE A 73 -6.04 14.99 -2.20
CA PHE A 73 -6.57 15.42 -0.90
C PHE A 73 -6.73 14.23 0.06
N PHE A 74 -7.27 13.11 -0.43
CA PHE A 74 -7.52 11.93 0.38
C PHE A 74 -6.24 11.18 0.74
N VAL A 75 -5.24 11.17 -0.14
CA VAL A 75 -3.89 10.66 0.18
C VAL A 75 -3.29 11.45 1.35
N ARG A 76 -3.35 12.79 1.31
CA ARG A 76 -2.87 13.62 2.43
C ARG A 76 -3.66 13.41 3.72
N LEU A 77 -4.98 13.23 3.61
CA LEU A 77 -5.82 12.93 4.77
C LEU A 77 -5.36 11.63 5.41
N HIS A 78 -5.17 10.59 4.60
CA HIS A 78 -4.67 9.31 5.05
C HIS A 78 -3.28 9.40 5.70
N GLU A 79 -2.35 10.13 5.07
CA GLU A 79 -1.01 10.39 5.61
C GLU A 79 -1.07 11.08 6.98
N ILE A 80 -1.97 12.04 7.18
CA ILE A 80 -2.13 12.75 8.46
C ILE A 80 -2.75 11.85 9.52
N LEU A 81 -3.64 10.93 9.12
CA LEU A 81 -4.16 9.95 10.05
C LEU A 81 -3.04 9.07 10.58
N GLU A 82 -2.00 8.76 9.80
CA GLU A 82 -0.92 7.85 10.21
C GLU A 82 -1.51 6.55 10.80
N PRO A 83 -2.29 5.78 10.02
CA PRO A 83 -2.97 4.60 10.56
C PRO A 83 -1.95 3.57 11.04
N SER A 84 -2.23 2.99 12.21
CA SER A 84 -1.43 1.90 12.77
C SER A 84 -1.67 0.60 12.01
N ASP A 85 -0.78 -0.38 12.16
CA ASP A 85 -0.90 -1.67 11.47
C ASP A 85 -2.19 -2.41 11.88
N ALA A 86 -2.62 -2.26 13.14
CA ALA A 86 -3.90 -2.79 13.62
C ALA A 86 -5.12 -2.14 12.94
N GLU A 87 -5.04 -0.85 12.61
CA GLU A 87 -6.11 -0.13 11.89
C GLU A 87 -6.11 -0.45 10.39
N VAL A 88 -4.94 -0.79 9.83
CA VAL A 88 -4.75 -1.20 8.43
C VAL A 88 -5.16 -2.64 8.20
N ALA A 89 -4.97 -3.53 9.17
CA ALA A 89 -5.20 -4.97 9.06
C ALA A 89 -6.56 -5.36 8.41
N PRO A 90 -7.70 -4.71 8.72
CA PRO A 90 -8.98 -5.02 8.07
C PRO A 90 -9.03 -4.68 6.57
N TYR A 91 -8.16 -3.79 6.09
CA TYR A 91 -8.16 -3.25 4.73
C TYR A 91 -7.03 -3.81 3.86
N LEU A 92 -6.27 -4.82 4.31
CA LEU A 92 -5.12 -5.34 3.56
C LEU A 92 -5.49 -5.82 2.15
N ARG A 93 -6.62 -6.50 2.01
CA ARG A 93 -7.15 -6.91 0.70
C ARG A 93 -7.48 -5.71 -0.19
N ASP A 94 -8.03 -4.65 0.38
CA ASP A 94 -8.34 -3.42 -0.35
C ASP A 94 -7.04 -2.73 -0.80
N TYR A 95 -6.03 -2.61 0.06
CA TYR A 95 -4.72 -2.07 -0.34
C TYR A 95 -4.05 -2.89 -1.44
N LEU A 96 -4.13 -4.23 -1.40
CA LEU A 96 -3.63 -5.08 -2.48
C LEU A 96 -4.31 -4.76 -3.81
N SER A 97 -5.63 -4.59 -3.80
CA SER A 97 -6.39 -4.27 -5.02
C SER A 97 -6.02 -2.90 -5.62
N LEU A 98 -5.45 -1.99 -4.84
CA LEU A 98 -5.00 -0.69 -5.32
C LEU A 98 -3.67 -0.77 -6.09
N LEU A 99 -2.83 -1.77 -5.87
CA LEU A 99 -1.48 -1.82 -6.45
C LEU A 99 -1.45 -1.80 -7.99
N PRO A 100 -2.26 -2.61 -8.71
CA PRO A 100 -2.11 -2.73 -10.16
C PRO A 100 -2.52 -1.47 -10.93
N ALA A 101 -3.66 -0.87 -10.54
CA ALA A 101 -4.36 0.10 -11.40
C ALA A 101 -4.54 1.49 -10.77
N SER A 102 -4.28 1.68 -9.47
CA SER A 102 -4.45 3.00 -8.87
C SER A 102 -3.38 3.99 -9.34
N PRO A 103 -3.63 5.31 -9.25
CA PRO A 103 -2.61 6.32 -9.54
C PRO A 103 -1.38 6.14 -8.65
N GLY A 104 -0.20 6.46 -9.19
CA GLY A 104 1.10 6.24 -8.52
C GLY A 104 1.16 6.59 -7.03
N PRO A 105 0.70 7.77 -6.56
CA PRO A 105 0.70 8.11 -5.14
C PRO A 105 -0.15 7.18 -4.26
N VAL A 106 -1.28 6.68 -4.77
CA VAL A 106 -2.16 5.74 -4.05
C VAL A 106 -1.53 4.37 -4.00
N ALA A 107 -0.94 3.90 -5.10
CA ALA A 107 -0.21 2.64 -5.15
C ALA A 107 1.01 2.66 -4.20
N GLN A 108 1.73 3.79 -4.13
CA GLN A 108 2.86 3.98 -3.20
C GLN A 108 2.40 3.89 -1.74
N LEU A 109 1.32 4.60 -1.40
CA LEU A 109 0.73 4.55 -0.06
C LEU A 109 0.28 3.14 0.30
N ALA A 110 -0.43 2.45 -0.60
CA ALA A 110 -0.89 1.09 -0.38
C ALA A 110 0.28 0.12 -0.15
N LEU A 111 1.32 0.20 -1.00
CA LEU A 111 2.51 -0.62 -0.88
C LEU A 111 3.26 -0.37 0.43
N HIS A 112 3.35 0.88 0.88
CA HIS A 112 3.97 1.23 2.15
C HIS A 112 3.31 0.51 3.33
N HIS A 113 1.98 0.54 3.40
CA HIS A 113 1.24 -0.12 4.48
C HIS A 113 1.30 -1.64 4.42
N LEU A 114 1.21 -2.22 3.22
CA LEU A 114 1.34 -3.67 3.04
C LEU A 114 2.72 -4.17 3.49
N ARG A 115 3.79 -3.45 3.12
CA ARG A 115 5.17 -3.80 3.51
C ARG A 115 5.40 -3.70 5.02
N ARG A 116 4.85 -2.67 5.66
CA ARG A 116 4.91 -2.52 7.13
C ARG A 116 4.19 -3.67 7.82
N SER A 117 3.01 -4.07 7.33
CA SER A 117 2.25 -5.16 7.92
C SER A 117 2.89 -6.54 7.74
N SER A 118 3.75 -6.72 6.72
CA SER A 118 4.52 -7.95 6.53
C SER A 118 5.80 -8.02 7.37
N ASP A 119 6.24 -6.90 7.97
CA ASP A 119 7.46 -6.84 8.77
C ASP A 119 7.15 -6.88 10.28
N PRO A 120 7.35 -8.01 10.99
CA PRO A 120 7.16 -8.07 12.44
C PRO A 120 8.20 -7.26 13.25
N PHE A 121 9.22 -6.68 12.61
CA PHE A 121 10.31 -5.93 13.26
C PHE A 121 10.47 -4.48 12.76
N SER A 122 9.50 -3.92 12.03
CA SER A 122 9.61 -2.55 11.52
C SER A 122 9.32 -1.48 12.60
N ASP A 123 10.20 -1.37 13.60
CA ASP A 123 10.55 -0.11 14.25
C ASP A 123 12.01 -0.17 14.75
N ALA A 124 12.91 0.48 14.00
CA ALA A 124 14.33 0.76 14.27
C ALA A 124 15.30 -0.46 14.39
N LEU A 125 16.23 -0.60 13.44
CA LEU A 125 17.70 -0.43 13.63
C LEU A 125 18.55 -0.97 12.44
N PRO A 126 19.81 -0.50 12.29
CA PRO A 126 20.73 -0.80 11.19
C PRO A 126 21.42 -2.16 11.33
N ASP A 127 21.78 -2.75 10.19
CA ASP A 127 22.88 -3.70 9.93
C ASP A 127 23.37 -4.58 11.11
N ALA A 128 22.46 -5.22 11.85
CA ALA A 128 22.76 -6.36 12.71
C ALA A 128 21.46 -7.13 13.00
N LEU A 129 21.33 -8.32 12.38
CA LEU A 129 20.21 -9.25 12.57
C LEU A 129 20.23 -9.82 14.00
N PRO A 130 19.07 -9.89 14.71
CA PRO A 130 18.87 -10.83 15.79
C PRO A 130 18.41 -12.19 15.23
N ASP A 131 19.12 -13.24 15.61
CA ASP A 131 18.77 -14.66 15.38
C ASP A 131 17.63 -15.09 16.33
N ALA A 132 16.41 -14.60 16.08
CA ALA A 132 15.16 -15.20 16.57
C ALA A 132 13.98 -14.40 15.99
N LEU A 133 13.52 -14.77 14.79
CA LEU A 133 12.25 -14.32 14.24
C LEU A 133 11.13 -15.27 14.70
N PRO A 134 10.00 -14.78 15.21
CA PRO A 134 8.81 -15.61 15.40
C PRO A 134 8.31 -16.07 14.03
N ASP A 135 8.14 -17.38 13.86
CA ASP A 135 7.40 -17.97 12.75
C ASP A 135 5.95 -17.48 12.80
N ALA A 136 5.61 -16.55 11.92
CA ALA A 136 4.33 -16.44 11.22
C ALA A 136 4.30 -15.10 10.47
N LEU A 137 4.59 -15.15 9.15
CA LEU A 137 3.76 -14.37 8.24
C LEU A 137 2.31 -14.71 8.62
N PRO A 138 1.43 -13.75 8.92
CA PRO A 138 0.06 -14.12 9.22
C PRO A 138 -0.45 -14.98 8.06
N ASP A 139 -1.07 -16.12 8.37
CA ASP A 139 -1.85 -16.97 7.43
C ASP A 139 -2.98 -16.18 6.70
N ALA A 140 -2.97 -14.86 6.80
CA ALA A 140 -3.89 -13.87 6.28
C ALA A 140 -3.33 -13.06 5.09
N LEU A 141 -2.14 -13.36 4.55
CA LEU A 141 -1.78 -12.82 3.23
C LEU A 141 -2.76 -13.39 2.19
N PRO A 142 -3.61 -12.57 1.55
CA PRO A 142 -4.71 -13.07 0.75
C PRO A 142 -4.21 -13.85 -0.47
N ASP A 143 -4.99 -14.84 -0.93
CA ASP A 143 -4.78 -15.54 -2.21
C ASP A 143 -4.60 -14.60 -3.42
N ALA A 144 -5.02 -13.33 -3.29
CA ALA A 144 -4.86 -12.28 -4.29
C ALA A 144 -3.45 -11.65 -4.35
N LEU A 145 -2.53 -12.00 -3.45
CA LEU A 145 -1.19 -11.41 -3.37
C LEU A 145 -0.36 -11.63 -4.66
N PRO A 146 -0.25 -12.85 -5.22
CA PRO A 146 0.55 -13.06 -6.44
C PRO A 146 0.04 -12.24 -7.62
N GLU A 147 -1.28 -12.17 -7.78
CA GLU A 147 -1.95 -11.39 -8.83
C GLU A 147 -1.68 -9.89 -8.66
N ALA A 148 -1.83 -9.38 -7.43
CA ALA A 148 -1.56 -7.97 -7.12
C ALA A 148 -0.10 -7.59 -7.32
N LEU A 149 0.86 -8.46 -6.95
CA LEU A 149 2.28 -8.25 -7.22
C LEU A 149 2.58 -8.28 -8.72
N SER A 150 1.99 -9.19 -9.47
CA SER A 150 2.16 -9.26 -10.92
C SER A 150 1.70 -7.95 -11.58
N GLY A 151 0.52 -7.47 -11.18
CA GLY A 151 0.00 -6.17 -11.62
C GLY A 151 0.90 -5.00 -11.21
N LEU A 152 1.46 -5.02 -10.00
CA LEU A 152 2.41 -4.00 -9.53
C LEU A 152 3.72 -4.00 -10.34
N LEU A 153 4.24 -5.18 -10.69
CA LEU A 153 5.50 -5.33 -11.42
C LEU A 153 5.36 -5.09 -12.92
N PHE A 154 4.14 -5.14 -13.45
CA PHE A 154 3.82 -4.73 -14.82
C PHE A 154 3.79 -3.21 -15.04
N ARG A 155 3.71 -2.43 -13.96
CA ARG A 155 3.63 -0.97 -14.02
C ARG A 155 4.85 -0.35 -14.70
N ALA A 156 4.66 0.80 -15.35
CA ALA A 156 5.76 1.54 -15.96
C ALA A 156 6.61 2.33 -14.92
N GLU A 157 6.07 2.58 -13.73
CA GLU A 157 6.76 3.37 -12.71
C GLU A 157 7.90 2.59 -12.05
N VAL A 158 9.13 2.83 -12.52
CA VAL A 158 10.37 2.19 -12.04
C VAL A 158 10.52 2.21 -10.52
N THR A 159 10.10 3.28 -9.83
CA THR A 159 10.21 3.39 -8.37
C THR A 159 9.26 2.44 -7.65
N LEU A 160 8.03 2.28 -8.15
CA LEU A 160 7.04 1.35 -7.61
C LEU A 160 7.45 -0.09 -7.88
N VAL A 161 7.87 -0.40 -9.12
CA VAL A 161 8.32 -1.74 -9.48
C VAL A 161 9.54 -2.15 -8.65
N ARG A 162 10.49 -1.24 -8.45
CA ARG A 162 11.64 -1.48 -7.57
C ARG A 162 11.22 -1.78 -6.14
N ALA A 163 10.29 -1.01 -5.58
CA ALA A 163 9.75 -1.26 -4.25
C ALA A 163 8.99 -2.60 -4.17
N GLY A 164 8.27 -2.97 -5.24
CA GLY A 164 7.61 -4.26 -5.39
C GLY A 164 8.60 -5.43 -5.42
N LEU A 165 9.71 -5.32 -6.16
CA LEU A 165 10.78 -6.33 -6.17
C LEU A 165 11.46 -6.47 -4.80
N THR A 166 11.67 -5.36 -4.08
CA THR A 166 12.18 -5.41 -2.70
C THR A 166 11.20 -6.13 -1.77
N TRP A 167 9.90 -5.90 -1.93
CA TRP A 167 8.89 -6.59 -1.15
C TRP A 167 8.81 -8.08 -1.52
N LEU A 168 8.88 -8.44 -2.80
CA LEU A 168 8.95 -9.83 -3.25
C LEU A 168 10.15 -10.55 -2.61
N ASP A 169 11.33 -9.92 -2.62
CA ASP A 169 12.53 -10.47 -1.95
C ASP A 169 12.29 -10.73 -0.46
N GLN A 170 11.63 -9.80 0.22
CA GLN A 170 11.28 -9.95 1.63
C GLN A 170 10.33 -11.13 1.86
N LEU A 171 9.25 -11.23 1.09
CA LEU A 171 8.26 -12.31 1.20
C LEU A 171 8.89 -13.69 1.01
N VAL A 172 9.75 -13.87 0.00
CA VAL A 172 10.43 -15.15 -0.25
C VAL A 172 11.47 -15.46 0.83
N ARG A 173 12.07 -14.45 1.47
CA ARG A 173 12.98 -14.66 2.60
C ARG A 173 12.23 -15.10 3.86
N GLU A 174 11.09 -14.49 4.15
CA GLU A 174 10.26 -14.79 5.32
C GLU A 174 9.50 -16.10 5.18
N SER A 175 9.07 -16.45 3.96
CA SER A 175 8.36 -17.70 3.68
C SER A 175 8.81 -18.26 2.33
N PRO A 176 9.91 -19.04 2.31
CA PRO A 176 10.43 -19.60 1.05
C PRO A 176 9.44 -20.46 0.27
N GLY A 177 8.41 -21.00 0.93
CA GLY A 177 7.36 -21.81 0.29
C GLY A 177 6.48 -21.05 -0.70
N CYS A 178 6.40 -19.71 -0.63
CA CYS A 178 5.62 -18.91 -1.58
C CYS A 178 6.37 -18.57 -2.87
N ALA A 179 7.63 -19.01 -3.01
CA ALA A 179 8.47 -18.66 -4.16
C ALA A 179 7.81 -19.02 -5.49
N ASP A 180 7.25 -20.22 -5.62
CA ASP A 180 6.58 -20.65 -6.85
C ASP A 180 5.35 -19.80 -7.19
N ASP A 181 4.53 -19.47 -6.19
CA ASP A 181 3.34 -18.63 -6.39
C ASP A 181 3.72 -17.22 -6.85
N LEU A 182 4.87 -16.70 -6.41
CA LEU A 182 5.38 -15.38 -6.79
C LEU A 182 6.20 -15.40 -8.10
N ALA A 183 6.47 -16.58 -8.68
CA ALA A 183 7.25 -16.69 -9.92
C ALA A 183 6.62 -15.95 -11.11
N PRO A 184 5.29 -15.99 -11.35
CA PRO A 184 4.65 -15.20 -12.41
C PRO A 184 4.84 -13.68 -12.24
N ALA A 185 4.83 -13.20 -11.00
CA ALA A 185 5.07 -11.79 -10.71
C ALA A 185 6.52 -11.40 -11.05
N LEU A 186 7.48 -12.23 -10.64
CA LEU A 186 8.89 -12.03 -10.98
C LEU A 186 9.13 -12.09 -12.51
N ALA A 187 8.47 -13.03 -13.19
CA ALA A 187 8.50 -13.17 -14.64
C ALA A 187 8.02 -11.89 -15.35
N THR A 188 6.96 -11.28 -14.83
CA THR A 188 6.43 -10.01 -15.35
C THR A 188 7.49 -8.89 -15.35
N ALA A 189 8.35 -8.84 -14.33
CA ALA A 189 9.40 -7.82 -14.23
C ALA A 189 10.53 -8.00 -15.28
N PHE A 190 10.71 -9.19 -15.87
CA PHE A 190 11.67 -9.38 -16.98
C PHE A 190 11.24 -8.66 -18.26
N ALA A 191 9.94 -8.44 -18.45
CA ALA A 191 9.39 -7.72 -19.60
C ALA A 191 9.42 -6.20 -19.46
N HIS A 192 9.89 -5.65 -18.32
CA HIS A 192 9.89 -4.21 -18.09
C HIS A 192 10.89 -3.50 -19.01
N GLU A 193 10.55 -2.31 -19.52
CA GLU A 193 11.40 -1.50 -20.42
C GLU A 193 12.76 -1.07 -19.83
N SER A 194 12.97 -1.24 -18.52
CA SER A 194 14.14 -0.74 -17.81
C SER A 194 15.11 -1.88 -17.52
N TYR A 195 16.29 -1.87 -18.13
CA TYR A 195 17.34 -2.87 -17.88
C TYR A 195 17.73 -2.98 -16.39
N ASP A 196 17.67 -1.90 -15.62
CA ASP A 196 17.92 -1.92 -14.17
C ASP A 196 16.89 -2.76 -13.39
N ILE A 197 15.66 -2.82 -13.88
CA ILE A 197 14.57 -3.61 -13.28
C ILE A 197 14.72 -5.06 -13.71
N GLN A 198 14.94 -5.31 -15.01
CA GLN A 198 15.21 -6.65 -15.53
C GLN A 198 16.40 -7.31 -14.82
N GLY A 199 17.51 -6.58 -14.67
CA GLY A 199 18.71 -7.06 -13.98
C GLY A 199 18.47 -7.36 -12.50
N ARG A 200 17.67 -6.55 -11.81
CA ARG A 200 17.26 -6.83 -10.43
C ARG A 200 16.37 -8.05 -10.32
N ALA A 201 15.40 -8.21 -11.22
CA ALA A 201 14.56 -9.39 -11.28
C ALA A 201 15.41 -10.65 -11.50
N ALA A 202 16.41 -10.60 -12.38
CA ALA A 202 17.32 -11.71 -12.65
C ALA A 202 18.19 -12.06 -11.44
N GLN A 203 18.73 -11.06 -10.76
CA GLN A 203 19.46 -11.27 -9.51
C GLN A 203 18.58 -11.91 -8.44
N LEU A 204 17.32 -11.52 -8.35
CA LEU A 204 16.37 -12.08 -7.38
C LEU A 204 16.02 -13.54 -7.70
N ALA A 205 15.79 -13.86 -8.98
CA ALA A 205 15.59 -15.23 -9.44
C ALA A 205 16.79 -16.12 -9.10
N LEU A 206 18.02 -15.64 -9.36
CA LEU A 206 19.25 -16.36 -9.03
C LEU A 206 19.44 -16.53 -7.52
N LYS A 207 19.13 -15.49 -6.73
CA LYS A 207 19.22 -15.51 -5.26
C LYS A 207 18.31 -16.58 -4.66
N HIS A 208 17.09 -16.70 -5.16
CA HIS A 208 16.07 -17.61 -4.63
C HIS A 208 15.92 -18.92 -5.40
N ARG A 209 16.80 -19.21 -6.35
CA ARG A 209 16.77 -20.41 -7.23
C ARG A 209 16.49 -21.74 -6.51
N LYS A 210 16.94 -21.88 -5.25
CA LYS A 210 16.79 -23.11 -4.46
C LYS A 210 15.38 -23.31 -3.91
N HIS A 211 14.55 -22.26 -3.94
CA HIS A 211 13.17 -22.26 -3.45
C HIS A 211 12.15 -22.43 -4.57
N PHE A 212 12.54 -22.18 -5.83
CA PHE A 212 11.67 -22.46 -6.98
C PHE A 212 11.69 -23.97 -7.27
N THR A 213 10.50 -24.56 -7.37
CA THR A 213 10.34 -25.91 -7.91
C THR A 213 10.36 -25.88 -9.44
N ALA A 214 10.06 -27.01 -10.08
CA ALA A 214 9.95 -27.08 -11.53
C ALA A 214 8.89 -26.12 -12.09
N VAL A 215 7.81 -25.86 -11.35
CA VAL A 215 6.71 -24.99 -11.78
C VAL A 215 7.17 -23.52 -11.79
N GLY A 216 7.71 -23.02 -10.68
CA GLY A 216 8.22 -21.66 -10.63
C GLY A 216 9.41 -21.43 -11.57
N SER A 217 10.27 -22.43 -11.71
CA SER A 217 11.40 -22.37 -12.65
C SER A 217 10.93 -22.24 -14.11
N ALA A 218 9.87 -22.97 -14.51
CA ALA A 218 9.31 -22.88 -15.86
C ALA A 218 8.79 -21.47 -16.17
N HIS A 219 8.05 -20.85 -15.23
CA HIS A 219 7.58 -19.47 -15.37
C HIS A 219 8.72 -18.47 -15.55
N ILE A 220 9.83 -18.64 -14.83
CA ILE A 220 11.02 -17.79 -14.94
C ILE A 220 11.68 -18.02 -16.30
N THR A 221 11.89 -19.27 -16.72
CA THR A 221 12.58 -19.58 -17.97
C THR A 221 11.79 -19.18 -19.21
N ASP A 222 10.47 -19.34 -19.21
CA ASP A 222 9.60 -18.95 -20.34
C ASP A 222 9.57 -17.43 -20.54
N ALA A 223 9.86 -16.66 -19.50
CA ALA A 223 9.88 -15.20 -19.53
C ALA A 223 11.25 -14.59 -19.82
N LEU A 224 12.31 -15.39 -19.90
CA LEU A 224 13.62 -14.93 -20.33
C LEU A 224 13.64 -14.74 -21.86
N PRO A 225 14.14 -13.60 -22.36
CA PRO A 225 14.26 -13.35 -23.80
C PRO A 225 15.35 -14.20 -24.49
#